data_AF-A0AAD4GH09-F1
#
_entry.id   AF-A0AAD4GH09-F1
#
_cell.length_a   1.000
_cell.length_b   1.000
_cell.length_c   1.000
_cell.angle_alpha   90.00
_cell.angle_beta   90.00
_cell.angle_gamma   90.00
#
_symmetry.space_group_name_H-M   'P 1'
#
loop_
_entity.id
_entity.type
_entity.pdbx_description
1 polymer ?
#
loop_
_entity_poly.entity_id
_entity_poly.type
_entity_poly.pdbx_seq_one_letter_code
_entity_poly.pdbx_strand_id
1 'polypeptide(L)'
;MRACEYPFGSFPGTNAGQPSSCYVDQSQYWPPRGSLWRPRALQTFIDASAYTLHPLIAHLDVDNTFIDRHPVPWVADATPRVAVLNNFGAAGSNGALVLEEYIKPNRPSSTTSSFVFGISAKSAGALENLRSRYMQWLGDARHFNVPFGDIVYTATARRQLYSFRLAVTARDKDQLIRALDTAPVTSVEPHEGHVIFVFSGQGSPYLNMGGSLYATSPVFRSCIDRCQRCLISLGYSGILPIISSETSDCVFGPDEEFEAYQCAILAVEFALFSLWKHWGVVPAAVIGQRWETTLQW
;
A
#
# COMPACT_ATOMS: atom_id res chain seq x y z
N MET A 1 16.46 5.58 7.18
CA MET A 1 17.94 5.60 7.11
C MET A 1 18.43 6.54 8.19
N ARG A 2 18.99 6.02 9.28
CA ARG A 2 19.82 6.83 10.19
C ARG A 2 21.25 6.38 9.94
N ALA A 3 22.08 7.28 9.42
CA ALA A 3 23.51 7.06 9.34
C ALA A 3 24.09 7.39 10.71
N CYS A 4 24.71 6.41 11.36
CA CYS A 4 25.59 6.65 12.50
C CYS A 4 27.01 6.67 11.95
N GLU A 5 27.60 7.85 11.84
CA GLU A 5 29.03 8.02 11.55
C GLU A 5 29.81 7.83 12.85
N TYR A 6 30.83 6.96 12.84
CA TYR A 6 31.86 6.91 13.87
C TYR A 6 33.18 7.47 13.30
N PRO A 7 33.87 8.37 14.02
CA PRO A 7 35.14 8.92 13.57
C PRO A 7 36.30 7.96 13.87
N PHE A 8 37.15 7.74 12.86
CA PHE A 8 38.41 6.99 12.99
C PHE A 8 39.43 7.76 13.83
N GLY A 9 39.93 7.12 14.90
CA GLY A 9 41.07 7.57 15.69
C GLY A 9 42.40 6.99 15.18
N SER A 10 43.45 7.81 15.23
CA SER A 10 44.81 7.56 14.75
C SER A 10 45.67 6.67 15.69
N PHE A 11 46.60 5.92 15.07
CA PHE A 11 47.55 4.93 15.62
C PHE A 11 48.63 5.50 16.57
N PRO A 12 49.36 4.63 17.31
CA PRO A 12 50.75 4.38 16.92
C PRO A 12 51.31 2.95 17.13
N GLY A 13 52.12 2.48 16.16
CA GLY A 13 53.32 1.66 16.37
C GLY A 13 53.19 0.13 16.35
N THR A 14 53.58 -0.54 15.26
CA THR A 14 54.92 -1.15 15.09
C THR A 14 55.02 -2.04 13.83
N ASN A 15 56.23 -1.99 13.24
CA ASN A 15 56.85 -2.87 12.26
C ASN A 15 56.47 -2.75 10.76
N ALA A 16 57.41 -2.12 10.06
CA ALA A 16 57.55 -2.00 8.64
C ALA A 16 57.69 -3.37 7.96
N GLY A 17 56.68 -3.72 7.17
CA GLY A 17 56.81 -4.57 5.99
C GLY A 17 56.33 -3.77 4.79
N GLN A 18 57.16 -3.63 3.77
CA GLN A 18 56.82 -2.89 2.55
C GLN A 18 55.50 -3.39 1.95
N PRO A 19 54.55 -2.52 1.56
CA PRO A 19 53.47 -2.95 0.70
C PRO A 19 54.06 -3.16 -0.70
N SER A 20 54.14 -4.41 -1.13
CA SER A 20 54.35 -4.76 -2.54
C SER A 20 53.18 -4.18 -3.34
N SER A 21 53.40 -2.99 -3.90
CA SER A 21 52.54 -2.39 -4.91
C SER A 21 52.54 -3.30 -6.13
N CYS A 22 51.57 -4.20 -6.22
CA CYS A 22 51.22 -4.86 -7.47
C CYS A 22 50.53 -3.83 -8.38
N TYR A 23 51.33 -2.96 -8.98
CA TYR A 23 50.88 -2.09 -10.07
C TYR A 23 50.72 -2.99 -11.29
N VAL A 24 49.49 -3.41 -11.60
CA VAL A 24 49.21 -4.08 -12.87
C VAL A 24 49.18 -2.99 -13.93
N ASP A 25 50.23 -2.94 -14.75
CA ASP A 25 50.31 -2.05 -15.90
C ASP A 25 49.21 -2.41 -16.90
N GLN A 26 48.13 -1.63 -16.90
CA GLN A 26 47.00 -1.85 -17.79
C GLN A 26 47.28 -1.41 -19.24
N SER A 27 48.44 -0.82 -19.54
CA SER A 27 48.76 -0.39 -20.90
C SER A 27 48.93 -1.56 -21.87
N GLN A 28 49.11 -2.79 -21.36
CA GLN A 28 49.18 -4.01 -22.18
C GLN A 28 47.82 -4.52 -22.66
N TYR A 29 46.71 -4.03 -22.10
CA TYR A 29 45.35 -4.47 -22.44
C TYR A 29 44.63 -3.53 -23.42
N TRP A 30 45.23 -2.38 -23.76
CA TRP A 30 44.67 -1.47 -24.74
C TRP A 30 45.46 -1.52 -26.04
N PRO A 31 44.81 -1.67 -27.22
CA PRO A 31 45.53 -1.62 -28.47
C PRO A 31 46.16 -0.23 -28.65
N PRO A 32 47.33 -0.14 -29.34
CA PRO A 32 48.03 1.12 -29.54
C PRO A 32 47.12 2.17 -30.20
N ARG A 33 47.26 3.43 -29.80
CA ARG A 33 46.46 4.56 -30.32
C ARG A 33 46.53 4.55 -31.86
N GLY A 34 45.41 4.22 -32.51
CA GLY A 34 45.28 4.23 -33.97
C GLY A 34 44.70 2.96 -34.61
N SER A 35 44.47 1.87 -33.87
CA SER A 35 43.83 0.68 -34.45
C SER A 35 42.32 0.88 -34.62
N LEU A 36 41.85 0.83 -35.86
CA LEU A 36 40.42 0.77 -36.20
C LEU A 36 39.75 -0.43 -35.51
N TRP A 37 38.77 -0.17 -34.65
CA TRP A 37 37.87 -1.17 -34.08
C TRP A 37 37.17 -1.93 -35.21
N ARG A 38 37.65 -3.14 -35.55
CA ARG A 38 36.96 -4.01 -36.51
C ARG A 38 35.85 -4.76 -35.77
N PRO A 39 34.56 -4.56 -36.12
CA PRO A 39 33.42 -5.15 -35.38
C PRO A 39 33.44 -6.69 -35.32
N ARG A 40 34.10 -7.37 -36.27
CA ARG A 40 34.13 -8.85 -36.33
C ARG A 40 35.03 -9.52 -35.29
N ALA A 41 36.05 -8.84 -34.77
CA ALA A 41 36.98 -9.42 -33.78
C ALA A 41 36.40 -9.44 -32.36
N LEU A 42 35.49 -8.53 -32.04
CA LEU A 42 34.78 -8.49 -30.76
C LEU A 42 33.82 -9.67 -30.59
N GLN A 43 33.11 -10.04 -31.66
CA GLN A 43 32.09 -11.11 -31.58
C GLN A 43 32.72 -12.49 -31.28
N THR A 44 33.85 -12.81 -31.91
CA THR A 44 34.55 -14.10 -31.71
C THR A 44 35.24 -14.20 -30.34
N PHE A 45 35.66 -13.08 -29.76
CA PHE A 45 36.23 -13.05 -28.41
C PHE A 45 35.17 -13.29 -27.33
N ILE A 46 33.98 -12.73 -27.50
CA ILE A 46 32.87 -12.87 -26.56
C ILE A 46 32.39 -14.33 -26.52
N ASP A 47 32.25 -14.98 -27.67
CA ASP A 47 31.72 -16.35 -27.76
C ASP A 47 32.67 -17.42 -27.19
N ALA A 48 34.00 -17.22 -27.28
CA ALA A 48 34.99 -18.16 -26.70
C ALA A 48 35.17 -17.97 -25.18
N SER A 49 34.99 -16.75 -24.68
CA SER A 49 35.19 -16.41 -23.25
C SER A 49 34.05 -16.85 -22.32
N ALA A 50 32.86 -17.10 -22.86
CA ALA A 50 31.69 -17.45 -22.05
C ALA A 50 31.77 -18.87 -21.44
N TYR A 51 32.60 -19.76 -21.99
CA TYR A 51 32.65 -21.18 -21.61
C TYR A 51 33.99 -21.62 -20.98
N THR A 52 35.04 -20.79 -21.09
CA THR A 52 36.38 -21.12 -20.62
C THR A 52 36.92 -20.01 -19.73
N LEU A 53 37.32 -20.35 -18.50
CA LEU A 53 37.91 -19.42 -17.55
C LEU A 53 39.22 -18.86 -18.12
N HIS A 54 39.46 -17.57 -17.94
CA HIS A 54 40.67 -16.93 -18.45
C HIS A 54 41.93 -17.51 -17.75
N PRO A 55 42.99 -17.90 -18.48
CA PRO A 55 44.17 -18.59 -17.90
C PRO A 55 44.93 -17.80 -16.82
N LEU A 56 44.79 -16.47 -16.79
CA LEU A 56 45.40 -15.62 -15.74
C LEU A 56 44.59 -15.56 -14.45
N ILE A 57 43.34 -16.03 -14.45
CA ILE A 57 42.53 -16.11 -13.23
C ILE A 57 42.96 -17.39 -12.51
N ALA A 58 43.36 -17.25 -11.25
CA ALA A 58 43.68 -18.40 -10.41
C ALA A 58 42.49 -19.38 -10.34
N HIS A 59 42.77 -20.64 -10.01
CA HIS A 59 41.70 -21.61 -9.81
C HIS A 59 40.73 -21.10 -8.72
N LEU A 60 39.44 -21.00 -9.06
CA LEU A 60 38.43 -20.33 -8.24
C LEU A 60 38.03 -21.13 -6.98
N ASP A 61 38.31 -22.43 -6.99
CA ASP A 61 38.06 -23.36 -5.88
C ASP A 61 38.92 -23.06 -4.64
N VAL A 62 40.05 -22.37 -4.82
CA VAL A 62 40.96 -21.97 -3.73
C VAL A 62 40.23 -21.12 -2.67
N ASP A 63 39.32 -20.24 -3.11
CA ASP A 63 38.57 -19.33 -2.24
C ASP A 63 37.06 -19.64 -2.23
N ASN A 64 36.67 -20.87 -2.58
CA ASN A 64 35.26 -21.29 -2.69
C ASN A 64 34.43 -20.37 -3.60
N THR A 65 35.03 -19.85 -4.67
CA THR A 65 34.39 -18.98 -5.64
C THR A 65 33.95 -19.79 -6.86
N PHE A 66 32.78 -19.48 -7.40
CA PHE A 66 32.23 -20.18 -8.56
C PHE A 66 31.59 -19.18 -9.53
N ILE A 67 31.61 -19.52 -10.82
CA ILE A 67 30.88 -18.80 -11.87
C ILE A 67 29.78 -19.73 -12.37
N ASP A 68 28.54 -19.42 -12.01
CA ASP A 68 27.38 -20.23 -12.38
C ASP A 68 27.13 -20.19 -13.89
N ARG A 69 26.97 -21.38 -14.50
CA ARG A 69 26.69 -21.55 -15.95
C ARG A 69 25.21 -21.79 -16.25
N HIS A 70 24.44 -22.09 -15.22
CA HIS A 70 23.00 -22.31 -15.25
C HIS A 70 22.40 -21.65 -14.00
N PRO A 71 21.09 -21.33 -13.98
CA PRO A 71 20.46 -20.79 -12.78
C PRO A 71 20.62 -21.73 -11.60
N VAL A 72 21.30 -21.26 -10.54
CA VAL A 72 21.47 -21.99 -9.28
C VAL A 72 20.54 -21.38 -8.22
N PRO A 73 19.82 -22.19 -7.43
CA PRO A 73 19.00 -21.68 -6.34
C PRO A 73 19.85 -20.94 -5.29
N TRP A 74 19.55 -19.66 -5.06
CA TRP A 74 20.15 -18.87 -3.98
C TRP A 74 19.24 -18.89 -2.75
N VAL A 75 19.37 -19.97 -1.97
CA VAL A 75 18.55 -20.25 -0.78
C VAL A 75 19.02 -19.36 0.38
N ALA A 76 18.06 -18.76 1.10
CA ALA A 76 18.34 -18.06 2.34
C ALA A 76 18.27 -19.05 3.50
N ASP A 77 19.30 -19.10 4.34
CA ASP A 77 19.35 -19.94 5.54
C ASP A 77 18.94 -19.10 6.77
N ALA A 78 19.62 -19.30 7.92
CA ALA A 78 19.40 -18.53 9.14
C ALA A 78 19.86 -17.06 9.04
N THR A 79 20.66 -16.72 8.03
CA THR A 79 21.19 -15.38 7.80
C THR A 79 20.68 -14.79 6.49
N PRO A 80 20.40 -13.48 6.45
CA PRO A 80 19.99 -12.85 5.23
C PRO A 80 21.06 -12.97 4.14
N ARG A 81 20.62 -13.19 2.90
CA ARG A 81 21.52 -13.21 1.73
C ARG A 81 22.18 -11.85 1.57
N VAL A 82 23.50 -11.88 1.35
CA VAL A 82 24.32 -10.69 1.13
C VAL A 82 25.07 -10.82 -0.19
N ALA A 83 25.12 -9.74 -0.96
CA ALA A 83 25.91 -9.65 -2.19
C ALA A 83 26.75 -8.37 -2.21
N VAL A 84 27.88 -8.43 -2.90
CA VAL A 84 28.72 -7.26 -3.18
C VAL A 84 28.59 -6.89 -4.65
N LEU A 85 28.30 -5.62 -4.92
CA LEU A 85 28.26 -5.06 -6.25
C LEU A 85 29.41 -4.06 -6.40
N ASN A 86 30.32 -4.36 -7.32
CA ASN A 86 31.47 -3.51 -7.64
C ASN A 86 31.24 -2.80 -8.98
N ASN A 87 31.70 -1.55 -9.08
CA ASN A 87 31.70 -0.76 -10.31
C ASN A 87 32.99 0.06 -10.41
N PHE A 88 33.70 -0.08 -11.52
CA PHE A 88 34.98 0.57 -11.78
C PHE A 88 34.88 1.42 -13.05
N GLY A 89 35.11 2.74 -12.91
CA GLY A 89 35.13 3.69 -14.02
C GLY A 89 36.52 3.81 -14.62
N ALA A 90 36.60 3.93 -15.95
CA ALA A 90 37.88 4.04 -16.68
C ALA A 90 38.75 5.26 -16.27
N ALA A 91 38.14 6.29 -15.68
CA ALA A 91 38.86 7.45 -15.13
C ALA A 91 39.52 7.19 -13.76
N GLY A 92 39.35 5.99 -13.18
CA GLY A 92 39.91 5.59 -11.88
C GLY A 92 38.92 5.67 -10.71
N SER A 93 37.64 5.98 -10.96
CA SER A 93 36.61 5.97 -9.91
C SER A 93 36.21 4.54 -9.56
N ASN A 94 36.25 4.19 -8.28
CA ASN A 94 35.86 2.86 -7.79
C ASN A 94 34.68 2.99 -6.81
N GLY A 95 33.67 2.15 -6.97
CA GLY A 95 32.52 2.08 -6.07
C GLY A 95 32.17 0.63 -5.74
N ALA A 96 31.85 0.36 -4.49
CA ALA A 96 31.40 -0.94 -4.01
C ALA A 96 30.17 -0.76 -3.11
N LEU A 97 29.19 -1.64 -3.26
CA LEU A 97 27.98 -1.69 -2.45
C LEU A 97 27.80 -3.08 -1.87
N VAL A 98 27.55 -3.17 -0.58
CA VAL A 98 27.08 -4.40 0.07
C VAL A 98 25.55 -4.32 0.14
N LEU A 99 24.88 -5.30 -0.44
CA LEU A 99 23.44 -5.43 -0.47
C LEU A 99 23.02 -6.59 0.42
N GLU A 100 22.01 -6.37 1.26
CA GLU A 100 21.40 -7.39 2.09
C GLU A 100 19.95 -7.61 1.66
N GLU A 101 19.44 -8.83 1.76
CA GLU A 101 18.07 -9.14 1.39
C GLU A 101 17.04 -8.38 2.23
N TYR A 102 15.89 -8.09 1.62
CA TYR A 102 14.76 -7.53 2.33
C TYR A 102 13.97 -8.62 3.06
N ILE A 103 13.95 -8.56 4.39
CA ILE A 103 13.10 -9.41 5.23
C ILE A 103 11.73 -8.76 5.39
N LYS A 104 10.70 -9.34 4.76
CA LYS A 104 9.33 -8.84 4.88
C LYS A 104 8.83 -9.05 6.32
N PRO A 105 8.43 -7.99 7.04
CA PRO A 105 7.85 -8.16 8.37
C PRO A 105 6.50 -8.87 8.26
N ASN A 106 6.24 -9.79 9.20
CA ASN A 106 4.95 -10.45 9.30
C ASN A 106 3.89 -9.43 9.76
N ARG A 107 2.80 -9.28 9.01
CA ARG A 107 1.71 -8.37 9.34
C ARG A 107 0.45 -9.18 9.64
N PRO A 108 -0.30 -8.84 10.70
CA PRO A 108 -1.57 -9.48 10.97
C PRO A 108 -2.55 -9.20 9.81
N SER A 109 -3.36 -10.20 9.48
CA SER A 109 -4.41 -10.07 8.47
C SER A 109 -5.55 -9.19 9.02
N SER A 110 -6.07 -8.28 8.18
CA SER A 110 -7.24 -7.47 8.52
C SER A 110 -8.53 -8.17 8.08
N THR A 111 -9.52 -8.24 8.97
CA THR A 111 -10.83 -8.82 8.68
C THR A 111 -11.83 -7.72 8.29
N THR A 112 -11.70 -7.18 7.08
CA THR A 112 -12.66 -6.20 6.55
C THR A 112 -13.72 -6.91 5.71
N SER A 113 -15.00 -6.57 5.92
CA SER A 113 -16.12 -7.23 5.26
C SER A 113 -16.28 -6.87 3.77
N SER A 114 -15.76 -5.71 3.34
CA SER A 114 -15.76 -5.24 1.95
C SER A 114 -14.71 -4.16 1.76
N PHE A 115 -14.13 -4.07 0.56
CA PHE A 115 -13.15 -3.05 0.20
C PHE A 115 -13.65 -2.21 -0.97
N VAL A 116 -13.21 -0.94 -1.01
CA VAL A 116 -13.39 -0.05 -2.17
C VAL A 116 -12.16 -0.16 -3.05
N PHE A 117 -12.29 -0.78 -4.21
CA PHE A 117 -11.25 -0.79 -5.24
C PHE A 117 -11.45 0.41 -6.18
N GLY A 118 -10.39 1.18 -6.39
CA GLY A 118 -10.40 2.33 -7.28
C GLY A 118 -9.18 2.37 -8.18
N ILE A 119 -9.38 2.68 -9.46
CA ILE A 119 -8.31 2.93 -10.43
C ILE A 119 -8.55 4.24 -11.15
N SER A 120 -7.47 4.85 -11.63
CA SER A 120 -7.55 6.08 -12.40
C SER A 120 -6.48 6.16 -13.49
N ALA A 121 -6.74 6.96 -14.52
CA ALA A 121 -5.83 7.19 -15.62
C ALA A 121 -5.99 8.61 -16.21
N LYS A 122 -5.03 9.01 -17.04
CA LYS A 122 -5.02 10.32 -17.71
C LYS A 122 -5.95 10.40 -18.94
N SER A 123 -6.45 9.26 -19.42
CA SER A 123 -7.41 9.18 -20.52
C SER A 123 -8.36 7.99 -20.34
N ALA A 124 -9.54 8.06 -20.96
CA ALA A 124 -10.52 6.97 -20.93
C ALA A 124 -9.94 5.65 -21.47
N GLY A 125 -9.26 5.68 -22.62
CA GLY A 125 -8.64 4.49 -23.21
C GLY A 125 -7.54 3.87 -22.33
N ALA A 126 -6.76 4.70 -21.62
CA ALA A 126 -5.76 4.19 -20.68
C ALA A 126 -6.40 3.53 -19.45
N LEU A 127 -7.56 4.03 -19.00
CA LEU A 127 -8.31 3.43 -17.90
C LEU A 127 -8.90 2.08 -18.31
N GLU A 128 -9.47 1.98 -19.51
CA GLU A 128 -9.98 0.72 -20.06
C GLU A 128 -8.87 -0.33 -20.20
N ASN A 129 -7.71 0.07 -20.74
CA ASN A 129 -6.54 -0.81 -20.78
C ASN A 129 -6.05 -1.22 -19.38
N LEU A 130 -6.21 -0.36 -18.37
CA LEU A 130 -5.88 -0.68 -16.98
C LEU A 130 -6.90 -1.66 -16.38
N ARG A 131 -8.20 -1.47 -16.64
CA ARG A 131 -9.27 -2.39 -16.25
C ARG A 131 -8.99 -3.79 -16.79
N SER A 132 -8.77 -3.94 -18.09
CA SER A 132 -8.51 -5.24 -18.72
C SER A 132 -7.26 -5.93 -18.15
N ARG A 133 -6.18 -5.17 -17.89
CA ARG A 133 -4.97 -5.72 -17.26
C ARG A 133 -5.21 -6.19 -15.83
N TYR A 134 -6.00 -5.46 -15.04
CA TYR A 134 -6.36 -5.91 -13.69
C TYR A 134 -7.23 -7.16 -13.74
N MET A 135 -8.24 -7.23 -14.60
CA MET A 135 -9.07 -8.43 -14.73
C MET A 135 -8.24 -9.65 -15.15
N GLN A 136 -7.33 -9.49 -16.11
CA GLN A 136 -6.42 -10.55 -16.53
C GLN A 136 -5.47 -10.97 -15.39
N TRP A 137 -4.89 -10.00 -14.67
CA TRP A 137 -3.98 -10.28 -13.57
C TRP A 137 -4.66 -10.94 -12.38
N LEU A 138 -5.90 -10.55 -12.06
CA LEU A 138 -6.71 -11.14 -10.99
C LEU A 138 -7.15 -12.57 -11.33
N GLY A 139 -7.39 -12.87 -12.61
CA GLY A 139 -7.75 -14.21 -13.08
C GLY A 139 -6.57 -15.18 -13.24
N ASP A 140 -5.33 -14.70 -13.09
CA ASP A 140 -4.14 -15.55 -13.21
C ASP A 140 -3.87 -16.33 -11.91
N ALA A 141 -3.81 -17.67 -12.03
CA ALA A 141 -3.57 -18.58 -10.92
C ALA A 141 -2.26 -18.29 -10.16
N ARG A 142 -1.25 -17.72 -10.82
CA ARG A 142 0.02 -17.32 -10.19
C ARG A 142 -0.15 -16.25 -9.11
N HIS A 143 -1.27 -15.53 -9.11
CA HIS A 143 -1.56 -14.44 -8.19
C HIS A 143 -2.66 -14.78 -7.18
N PHE A 144 -3.11 -16.04 -7.13
CA PHE A 144 -4.16 -16.49 -6.23
C PHE A 144 -3.83 -16.23 -4.75
N ASN A 145 -2.58 -16.45 -4.35
CA ASN A 145 -2.14 -16.29 -2.95
C ASN A 145 -1.87 -14.83 -2.52
N VAL A 146 -1.98 -13.84 -3.42
CA VAL A 146 -1.83 -12.43 -3.04
C VAL A 146 -3.04 -11.99 -2.21
N PRO A 147 -2.86 -11.46 -0.98
CA PRO A 147 -3.97 -11.02 -0.15
C PRO A 147 -4.83 -9.96 -0.85
N PHE A 148 -6.15 -10.13 -0.80
CA PHE A 148 -7.08 -9.22 -1.49
C PHE A 148 -6.97 -7.77 -0.97
N GLY A 149 -6.85 -7.58 0.35
CA GLY A 149 -6.69 -6.26 0.96
C GLY A 149 -5.44 -5.52 0.47
N ASP A 150 -4.32 -6.23 0.25
CA ASP A 150 -3.08 -5.62 -0.25
C ASP A 150 -3.23 -5.10 -1.68
N ILE A 151 -4.01 -5.81 -2.52
CA ILE A 151 -4.32 -5.40 -3.89
C ILE A 151 -5.10 -4.09 -3.87
N VAL A 152 -6.19 -4.05 -3.08
CA VAL A 152 -7.07 -2.89 -3.01
C VAL A 152 -6.37 -1.69 -2.37
N TYR A 153 -5.63 -1.91 -1.28
CA TYR A 153 -4.80 -0.89 -0.64
C TYR A 153 -3.76 -0.31 -1.60
N THR A 154 -3.09 -1.17 -2.37
CA THR A 154 -2.09 -0.71 -3.34
C THR A 154 -2.74 0.09 -4.46
N ALA A 155 -3.88 -0.35 -5.00
CA ALA A 155 -4.59 0.34 -6.07
C ALA A 155 -5.08 1.74 -5.66
N THR A 156 -5.49 1.91 -4.41
CA THR A 156 -6.08 3.16 -3.90
C THR A 156 -5.07 4.05 -3.18
N ALA A 157 -4.43 3.56 -2.10
CA ALA A 157 -3.58 4.37 -1.23
C ALA A 157 -2.16 4.57 -1.77
N ARG A 158 -1.70 3.73 -2.71
CA ARG A 158 -0.31 3.70 -3.21
C ARG A 158 -0.18 4.08 -4.68
N ARG A 159 -1.21 4.70 -5.26
CA ARG A 159 -1.23 5.19 -6.64
C ARG A 159 -1.70 6.63 -6.68
N GLN A 160 -1.19 7.35 -7.68
CA GLN A 160 -1.65 8.70 -7.96
C GLN A 160 -3.05 8.66 -8.57
N LEU A 161 -3.90 9.61 -8.16
CA LEU A 161 -5.24 9.79 -8.70
C LEU A 161 -5.23 10.75 -9.90
N TYR A 162 -5.92 10.35 -10.96
CA TYR A 162 -6.10 11.12 -12.21
C TYR A 162 -7.59 11.40 -12.49
N SER A 163 -7.88 12.10 -13.58
CA SER A 163 -9.22 12.58 -13.93
C SER A 163 -10.19 11.48 -14.36
N PHE A 164 -9.75 10.46 -15.10
CA PHE A 164 -10.63 9.35 -15.47
C PHE A 164 -10.56 8.31 -14.36
N ARG A 165 -11.70 8.06 -13.69
CA ARG A 165 -11.78 7.24 -12.49
C ARG A 165 -12.84 6.16 -12.64
N LEU A 166 -12.60 5.06 -11.94
CA LEU A 166 -13.53 3.97 -11.74
C LEU A 166 -13.37 3.47 -10.31
N ALA A 167 -14.48 3.25 -9.62
CA ALA A 167 -14.49 2.68 -8.28
C ALA A 167 -15.60 1.64 -8.14
N VAL A 168 -15.30 0.54 -7.45
CA VAL A 168 -16.23 -0.56 -7.17
C VAL A 168 -16.00 -1.10 -5.76
N THR A 169 -17.05 -1.69 -5.18
CA THR A 169 -16.95 -2.39 -3.90
C THR A 169 -16.89 -3.90 -4.13
N ALA A 170 -15.97 -4.59 -3.46
CA ALA A 170 -15.85 -6.03 -3.53
C ALA A 170 -15.29 -6.63 -2.23
N ARG A 171 -15.65 -7.87 -1.94
CA ARG A 171 -15.21 -8.63 -0.76
C ARG A 171 -14.09 -9.62 -1.10
N ASP A 172 -14.01 -10.02 -2.36
CA ASP A 172 -13.04 -10.97 -2.90
C ASP A 172 -12.68 -10.66 -4.36
N LYS A 173 -11.72 -11.42 -4.90
CA LYS A 173 -11.20 -11.24 -6.27
C LYS A 173 -12.24 -11.50 -7.34
N ASP A 174 -13.09 -12.50 -7.16
CA ASP A 174 -14.09 -12.88 -8.17
C ASP A 174 -15.21 -11.84 -8.27
N GLN A 175 -15.65 -11.32 -7.12
CA GLN A 175 -16.58 -10.20 -7.07
C GLN A 175 -15.97 -8.94 -7.69
N LEU A 176 -14.67 -8.69 -7.45
CA LEU A 176 -13.98 -7.56 -8.07
C LEU A 176 -13.95 -7.69 -9.60
N ILE A 177 -13.62 -8.86 -10.14
CA ILE A 177 -13.62 -9.09 -11.59
C ILE A 177 -15.01 -8.82 -12.18
N ARG A 178 -16.08 -9.35 -11.58
CA ARG A 178 -17.47 -9.12 -12.03
C ARG A 178 -17.87 -7.65 -11.95
N ALA A 179 -17.46 -6.95 -10.89
CA ALA A 179 -17.78 -5.54 -10.72
C ALA A 179 -17.02 -4.65 -11.71
N LEU A 180 -15.77 -4.98 -12.02
CA LEU A 180 -14.96 -4.24 -12.99
C LEU A 180 -15.51 -4.32 -14.41
N ASP A 181 -16.12 -5.46 -14.78
CA ASP A 181 -16.68 -5.70 -16.10
C ASP A 181 -17.79 -4.70 -16.47
N THR A 182 -18.62 -4.32 -15.50
CA THR A 182 -19.79 -3.44 -15.72
C THR A 182 -19.61 -2.02 -15.19
N ALA A 183 -18.54 -1.75 -14.45
CA ALA A 183 -18.38 -0.47 -13.77
C ALA A 183 -18.11 0.69 -14.75
N PRO A 184 -18.87 1.79 -14.67
CA PRO A 184 -18.71 2.91 -15.58
C PRO A 184 -17.41 3.67 -15.32
N VAL A 185 -16.84 4.23 -16.39
CA VAL A 185 -15.76 5.22 -16.30
C VAL A 185 -16.37 6.60 -16.13
N THR A 186 -15.89 7.34 -15.15
CA THR A 186 -16.28 8.74 -14.94
C THR A 186 -15.09 9.65 -15.21
N SER A 187 -15.30 10.68 -16.03
CA SER A 187 -14.35 11.79 -16.15
C SER A 187 -14.64 12.79 -15.04
N VAL A 188 -13.63 13.08 -14.22
CA VAL A 188 -13.71 14.01 -13.10
C VAL A 188 -12.78 15.18 -13.38
N GLU A 189 -13.37 16.37 -13.44
CA GLU A 189 -12.59 17.61 -13.51
C GLU A 189 -11.98 17.91 -12.13
N PRO A 190 -10.72 18.36 -12.05
CA PRO A 190 -10.14 18.83 -10.80
C PRO A 190 -10.96 20.02 -10.30
N HIS A 191 -11.65 19.85 -9.19
CA HIS A 191 -12.51 20.85 -8.60
C HIS A 191 -12.23 20.93 -7.10
N GLU A 192 -12.01 22.15 -6.61
CA GLU A 192 -12.04 22.46 -5.17
C GLU A 192 -13.49 22.51 -4.70
N GLY A 193 -14.14 21.35 -4.68
CA GLY A 193 -15.53 21.25 -4.27
C GLY A 193 -15.72 21.41 -2.79
N HIS A 194 -16.59 22.34 -2.43
CA HIS A 194 -17.14 22.43 -1.10
C HIS A 194 -18.21 21.35 -0.94
N VAL A 195 -17.98 20.42 -0.02
CA VAL A 195 -18.97 19.41 0.36
C VAL A 195 -19.92 20.05 1.37
N ILE A 196 -21.23 19.89 1.18
CA ILE A 196 -22.25 20.32 2.14
C ILE A 196 -22.90 19.06 2.70
N PHE A 197 -22.97 18.93 4.02
CA PHE A 197 -23.74 17.85 4.64
C PHE A 197 -25.15 18.32 4.92
N VAL A 198 -26.12 17.48 4.56
CA VAL A 198 -27.55 17.74 4.74
C VAL A 198 -28.10 16.71 5.71
N PHE A 199 -28.66 17.18 6.81
CA PHE A 199 -29.29 16.40 7.87
C PHE A 199 -30.81 16.45 7.71
N SER A 200 -31.46 15.29 7.76
CA SER A 200 -32.87 15.14 7.39
C SER A 200 -33.72 15.02 8.65
N GLY A 201 -34.32 16.13 9.08
CA GLY A 201 -34.92 16.26 10.42
C GLY A 201 -35.98 15.23 10.83
N GLN A 202 -36.75 14.65 9.91
CA GLN A 202 -37.53 13.45 10.19
C GLN A 202 -37.37 12.51 9.01
N GLY A 203 -36.36 11.65 9.09
CA GLY A 203 -36.28 10.49 8.23
C GLY A 203 -37.44 9.52 8.49
N SER A 204 -37.46 8.41 7.76
CA SER A 204 -38.29 7.25 8.10
C SER A 204 -37.46 6.33 9.01
N PRO A 205 -37.49 6.50 10.35
CA PRO A 205 -36.76 5.62 11.23
C PRO A 205 -37.26 4.18 11.07
N TYR A 206 -36.34 3.24 11.21
CA TYR A 206 -36.67 1.81 11.23
C TYR A 206 -35.76 1.11 12.24
N LEU A 207 -36.25 0.01 12.80
CA LEU A 207 -35.47 -0.82 13.72
C LEU A 207 -34.20 -1.33 13.03
N ASN A 208 -33.12 -1.40 13.80
CA ASN A 208 -31.79 -1.80 13.35
C ASN A 208 -31.17 -0.83 12.31
N MET A 209 -31.64 0.43 12.26
CA MET A 209 -30.97 1.46 11.46
C MET A 209 -29.54 1.66 11.94
N GLY A 210 -28.57 1.58 11.02
CA GLY A 210 -27.15 1.69 11.37
C GLY A 210 -26.56 0.49 12.11
N GLY A 211 -27.32 -0.57 12.40
CA GLY A 211 -26.82 -1.74 13.15
C GLY A 211 -25.63 -2.44 12.49
N SER A 212 -25.62 -2.52 11.16
CA SER A 212 -24.46 -3.05 10.41
C SER A 212 -23.20 -2.19 10.61
N LEU A 213 -23.34 -0.86 10.63
CA LEU A 213 -22.23 0.07 10.88
C LEU A 213 -21.79 -0.01 12.35
N TYR A 214 -22.72 -0.17 13.29
CA TYR A 214 -22.41 -0.40 14.69
C TYR A 214 -21.59 -1.70 14.88
N ALA A 215 -21.94 -2.77 14.17
CA ALA A 215 -21.21 -4.03 14.19
C ALA A 215 -19.81 -3.95 13.54
N THR A 216 -19.64 -3.17 12.46
CA THR A 216 -18.44 -3.24 11.61
C THR A 216 -17.50 -2.04 11.69
N SER A 217 -17.97 -0.87 12.12
CA SER A 217 -17.20 0.38 12.16
C SER A 217 -16.94 0.83 13.60
N PRO A 218 -15.70 0.75 14.10
CA PRO A 218 -15.36 1.21 15.45
C PRO A 218 -15.64 2.70 15.69
N VAL A 219 -15.48 3.53 14.66
CA VAL A 219 -15.75 4.99 14.76
C VAL A 219 -17.23 5.24 14.94
N PHE A 220 -18.07 4.57 14.14
CA PHE A 220 -19.52 4.68 14.24
C PHE A 220 -20.00 4.18 15.61
N ARG A 221 -19.55 2.99 16.03
CA ARG A 221 -19.87 2.39 17.34
C ARG A 221 -19.54 3.33 18.49
N SER A 222 -18.34 3.87 18.52
CA SER A 222 -17.89 4.79 19.58
C SER A 222 -18.79 6.04 19.71
N CYS A 223 -19.26 6.57 18.57
CA CYS A 223 -20.19 7.70 18.57
C CYS A 223 -21.55 7.33 19.15
N ILE A 224 -22.12 6.18 18.73
CA ILE A 224 -23.38 5.67 19.28
C ILE A 224 -23.27 5.39 20.78
N ASP A 225 -22.21 4.72 21.22
CA ASP A 225 -21.97 4.42 22.64
C ASP A 225 -21.87 5.70 23.48
N ARG A 226 -21.30 6.76 22.92
CA ARG A 226 -21.23 8.06 23.57
C ARG A 226 -22.62 8.69 23.68
N CYS A 227 -23.41 8.72 22.61
CA CYS A 227 -24.78 9.24 22.65
C CYS A 227 -25.65 8.46 23.64
N GLN A 228 -25.56 7.13 23.62
CA GLN A 228 -26.24 6.24 24.57
C GLN A 228 -25.94 6.62 26.03
N ARG A 229 -24.66 6.75 26.38
CA ARG A 229 -24.25 7.14 27.74
C ARG A 229 -24.80 8.52 28.14
N CYS A 230 -24.75 9.48 27.23
CA CYS A 230 -25.29 10.82 27.47
C CYS A 230 -26.81 10.78 27.72
N LEU A 231 -27.58 10.06 26.90
CA LEU A 231 -29.02 9.93 27.04
C LEU A 231 -29.42 9.26 28.36
N ILE A 232 -28.76 8.16 28.73
CA ILE A 232 -28.98 7.49 30.01
C ILE A 232 -28.69 8.45 31.17
N SER A 233 -27.60 9.23 31.10
CA SER A 233 -27.24 10.19 32.17
C SER A 233 -28.25 11.33 32.33
N LEU A 234 -29.04 11.62 31.30
CA LEU A 234 -30.10 12.62 31.30
C LEU A 234 -31.47 12.04 31.69
N GLY A 235 -31.56 10.74 31.96
CA GLY A 235 -32.78 10.05 32.39
C GLY A 235 -33.62 9.44 31.26
N TYR A 236 -33.11 9.38 30.03
CA TYR A 236 -33.79 8.73 28.90
C TYR A 236 -33.49 7.22 28.83
N SER A 237 -34.40 6.46 28.23
CA SER A 237 -34.33 4.99 28.08
C SER A 237 -33.17 4.51 27.18
N GLY A 238 -32.58 5.40 26.39
CA GLY A 238 -31.47 5.10 25.47
C GLY A 238 -31.91 4.62 24.08
N ILE A 239 -30.93 4.39 23.21
CA ILE A 239 -31.09 4.19 21.75
C ILE A 239 -30.53 2.85 21.25
N LEU A 240 -29.75 2.12 22.07
CA LEU A 240 -29.19 0.82 21.65
C LEU A 240 -30.25 -0.20 21.22
N PRO A 241 -31.41 -0.34 21.89
CA PRO A 241 -32.45 -1.28 21.45
C PRO A 241 -33.00 -0.98 20.05
N ILE A 242 -32.91 0.28 19.60
CA ILE A 242 -33.34 0.70 18.26
C ILE A 242 -32.25 0.41 17.22
N ILE A 243 -30.98 0.58 17.58
CA ILE A 243 -29.83 0.46 16.66
C ILE A 243 -29.35 -0.98 16.52
N SER A 244 -29.45 -1.79 17.57
CA SER A 244 -29.01 -3.18 17.60
C SER A 244 -30.15 -4.11 18.00
N SER A 245 -30.49 -5.04 17.12
CA SER A 245 -31.49 -6.08 17.38
C SER A 245 -31.10 -7.05 18.50
N GLU A 246 -29.82 -7.09 18.91
CA GLU A 246 -29.34 -7.94 20.00
C GLU A 246 -29.79 -7.44 21.39
N THR A 247 -30.26 -6.19 21.47
CA THR A 247 -30.71 -5.53 22.72
C THR A 247 -32.23 -5.44 22.84
N SER A 248 -32.98 -6.32 22.17
CA SER A 248 -34.44 -6.26 21.98
C SER A 248 -35.31 -6.52 23.22
N ASP A 249 -34.73 -6.67 24.41
CA ASP A 249 -35.49 -6.88 25.66
C ASP A 249 -36.09 -5.58 26.23
N CYS A 250 -35.76 -4.43 25.65
CA CYS A 250 -36.29 -3.13 26.07
C CYS A 250 -37.66 -2.87 25.42
N VAL A 251 -38.71 -2.85 26.24
CA VAL A 251 -40.05 -2.41 25.85
C VAL A 251 -40.19 -0.93 26.18
N PHE A 252 -40.30 -0.08 25.16
CA PHE A 252 -40.57 1.34 25.35
C PHE A 252 -42.06 1.56 25.67
N GLY A 253 -42.37 2.52 26.55
CA GLY A 253 -43.71 3.10 26.60
C GLY A 253 -44.01 3.90 25.32
N PRO A 254 -45.29 4.17 24.97
CA PRO A 254 -45.64 4.83 23.71
C PRO A 254 -45.02 6.23 23.55
N ASP A 255 -44.87 7.01 24.63
CA ASP A 255 -44.22 8.32 24.59
C ASP A 255 -42.68 8.20 24.56
N GLU A 256 -42.13 7.26 25.32
CA GLU A 256 -40.68 6.97 25.35
C GLU A 256 -40.17 6.44 24.01
N GLU A 257 -41.01 5.70 23.27
CA GLU A 257 -40.68 5.17 21.97
C GLU A 257 -40.40 6.30 20.97
N PHE A 258 -41.29 7.30 20.92
CA PHE A 258 -41.11 8.45 20.03
C PHE A 258 -39.82 9.21 20.35
N GLU A 259 -39.56 9.51 21.62
CA GLU A 259 -38.35 10.21 22.06
C GLU A 259 -37.08 9.40 21.74
N ALA A 260 -37.09 8.10 21.99
CA ALA A 260 -35.97 7.21 21.70
C ALA A 260 -35.66 7.16 20.20
N TYR A 261 -36.67 7.12 19.33
CA TYR A 261 -36.47 7.17 17.88
C TYR A 261 -35.89 8.50 17.41
N GLN A 262 -36.37 9.64 17.90
CA GLN A 262 -35.80 10.95 17.54
C GLN A 262 -34.34 11.05 17.99
N CYS A 263 -34.03 10.60 19.21
CA CYS A 263 -32.65 10.55 19.72
C CYS A 263 -31.76 9.60 18.90
N ALA A 264 -32.31 8.47 18.45
CA ALA A 264 -31.57 7.50 17.64
C ALA A 264 -31.25 8.08 16.25
N ILE A 265 -32.16 8.83 15.62
CA ILE A 265 -31.91 9.51 14.35
C ILE A 265 -30.72 10.47 14.50
N LEU A 266 -30.77 11.35 15.50
CA LEU A 266 -29.68 12.30 15.78
C LEU A 266 -28.34 11.59 16.00
N ALA A 267 -28.35 10.51 16.79
CA ALA A 267 -27.13 9.77 17.09
C ALA A 267 -26.54 9.09 15.85
N VAL A 268 -27.39 8.52 14.98
CA VAL A 268 -26.98 7.92 13.71
C VAL A 268 -26.41 8.98 12.78
N GLU A 269 -27.07 10.12 12.63
CA GLU A 269 -26.60 11.24 11.82
C GLU A 269 -25.24 11.77 12.30
N PHE A 270 -25.08 11.96 13.61
CA PHE A 270 -23.81 12.35 14.21
C PHE A 270 -22.70 11.31 14.00
N ALA A 271 -23.02 10.02 14.12
CA ALA A 271 -22.09 8.94 13.88
C ALA A 271 -21.69 8.85 12.39
N LEU A 272 -22.61 9.09 11.47
CA LEU A 272 -22.33 9.20 10.03
C LEU A 272 -21.45 10.40 9.72
N PHE A 273 -21.74 11.58 10.28
CA PHE A 273 -20.89 12.76 10.17
C PHE A 273 -19.45 12.43 10.60
N SER A 274 -19.31 11.81 11.77
CA SER A 274 -18.00 11.43 12.33
C SER A 274 -17.27 10.42 11.45
N LEU A 275 -18.00 9.46 10.86
CA LEU A 275 -17.45 8.47 9.95
C LEU A 275 -16.94 9.08 8.65
N TRP A 276 -17.74 9.95 8.00
CA TRP A 276 -17.32 10.67 6.79
C TRP A 276 -16.10 11.54 7.05
N LYS A 277 -16.08 12.26 8.17
CA LYS A 277 -14.92 13.07 8.60
C LYS A 277 -13.68 12.20 8.83
N HIS A 278 -13.84 11.02 9.43
CA HIS A 278 -12.74 10.07 9.62
C HIS A 278 -12.15 9.57 8.28
N TRP A 279 -12.96 9.47 7.23
CA TRP A 279 -12.49 9.17 5.87
C TRP A 279 -11.94 10.39 5.12
N GLY A 280 -11.85 11.55 5.76
CA GLY A 280 -11.29 12.78 5.19
C GLY A 280 -12.28 13.63 4.41
N VAL A 281 -13.57 13.26 4.39
CA VAL A 281 -14.63 14.11 3.80
C VAL A 281 -15.09 15.10 4.86
N VAL A 282 -14.61 16.34 4.74
CA VAL A 282 -14.93 17.42 5.68
C VAL A 282 -15.91 18.39 5.00
N PRO A 283 -17.10 18.63 5.59
CA PRO A 283 -18.03 19.58 5.02
C PRO A 283 -17.54 21.02 5.20
N ALA A 284 -17.77 21.85 4.18
CA ALA A 284 -17.60 23.31 4.27
C ALA A 284 -18.79 24.00 4.94
N ALA A 285 -19.97 23.37 4.88
CA ALA A 285 -21.19 23.81 5.54
C ALA A 285 -22.08 22.62 5.89
N VAL A 286 -22.96 22.82 6.87
CA VAL A 286 -23.99 21.86 7.27
C VAL A 286 -25.36 22.52 7.21
N ILE A 287 -26.37 21.79 6.78
CA ILE A 287 -27.76 22.26 6.74
C ILE A 287 -28.64 21.18 7.34
N GLY A 288 -29.55 21.56 8.24
CA GLY A 288 -30.54 20.66 8.83
C GLY A 288 -31.95 21.18 8.61
N GLN A 289 -32.94 20.29 8.57
CA GLN A 289 -34.35 20.66 8.42
C GLN A 289 -35.08 20.65 9.78
N ARG A 290 -35.76 21.76 10.10
CA ARG A 290 -36.73 21.98 11.19
C ARG A 290 -36.27 21.98 12.66
N TRP A 291 -35.26 21.23 13.12
CA TRP A 291 -34.83 21.29 14.55
C TRP A 291 -33.32 21.12 14.84
N GLU A 292 -32.54 20.54 13.92
CA GLU A 292 -31.09 20.32 14.10
C GLU A 292 -30.22 21.57 13.97
N THR A 293 -30.77 22.69 13.46
CA THR A 293 -30.02 23.96 13.32
C THR A 293 -29.74 24.68 14.65
N THR A 294 -30.25 24.16 15.78
CA THR A 294 -30.00 24.73 17.11
C THR A 294 -28.71 24.20 17.76
N LEU A 295 -28.12 23.14 17.21
CA LEU A 295 -26.83 22.62 17.68
C LEU A 295 -25.71 23.30 16.87
N GLN A 296 -24.98 24.21 17.51
CA GLN A 296 -23.71 24.68 16.97
C GLN A 296 -22.71 23.52 17.03
N TRP A 297 -22.40 22.96 15.86
CA TRP A 297 -21.49 21.83 15.65
C TRP A 297 -20.02 22.24 15.76
#